data_AF-A0A7X8CXI0-F1
#
_entry.id   AF-A0A7X8CXI0-F1
#
_cell.length_a   1.000
_cell.length_b   1.000
_cell.length_c   1.000
_cell.angle_alpha   90.00
_cell.angle_beta   90.00
_cell.angle_gamma   90.00
#
_symmetry.space_group_name_H-M   'P 1'
#
loop_
_entity.id
_entity.type
_entity.pdbx_description
1 polymer ?
#
loop_
_entity_poly.entity_id
_entity_poly.type
_entity_poly.pdbx_seq_one_letter_code
_entity_poly.pdbx_strand_id
1 'polypeptide(L)'
;NNLKLSAKAELSPVTVEASGTATLTPVAFLKFQAGAAFGTGWTLGFIGLALRPTSTGGQIDEIPFGGALMRAWLSGTFQFDLAALLPGDWNHIVVQAVAKFEYRSLSAADPGEAWFWQADAGLNFNGWRHLGTYVLGYQMPRKLNFAGVMVETEAWLGAVRTYETMGTNGWGSDFVTLTISPLANLAFDERNSLTFLVQLKSTQDWSDGTTQSNYLNDRVFAGRLWKLDRILFSYSRKLN
;
A
#
# COMPACT_ATOMS: atom_id res chain seq x y z
N ASN A 1 5.94 13.59 25.14
CA ASN A 1 5.02 12.71 24.40
C ASN A 1 4.01 13.54 23.65
N ASN A 2 4.00 13.45 22.32
CA ASN A 2 3.04 14.16 21.48
C ASN A 2 2.02 13.17 20.93
N LEU A 3 0.78 13.25 21.42
CA LEU A 3 -0.38 12.55 20.85
C LEU A 3 -1.04 13.48 19.84
N LYS A 4 -1.29 12.97 18.62
CA LYS A 4 -2.04 13.67 17.57
C LYS A 4 -3.21 12.81 17.12
N LEU A 5 -4.39 13.42 16.99
CA LEU A 5 -5.58 12.80 16.45
C LEU A 5 -5.90 13.43 15.09
N SER A 6 -6.31 12.63 14.13
CA SER A 6 -6.75 13.09 12.82
C SER A 6 -7.98 12.31 12.36
N ALA A 7 -8.92 13.00 11.72
CA ALA A 7 -10.04 12.41 11.03
C ALA A 7 -10.00 12.84 9.55
N LYS A 8 -10.38 11.95 8.64
CA LYS A 8 -10.45 12.19 7.21
C LYS A 8 -11.75 11.60 6.68
N ALA A 9 -12.42 12.33 5.79
CA ALA A 9 -13.45 11.78 4.91
C ALA A 9 -12.92 11.84 3.48
N GLU A 10 -13.12 10.76 2.74
CA GLU A 10 -12.75 10.62 1.34
C GLU A 10 -13.99 10.28 0.52
N LEU A 11 -14.17 11.01 -0.58
CA LEU A 11 -15.16 10.74 -1.59
C LEU A 11 -14.43 10.50 -2.91
N SER A 12 -14.64 9.34 -3.52
CA SER A 12 -14.21 9.01 -4.87
C SER A 12 -15.45 8.90 -5.78
N PRO A 13 -15.27 8.78 -7.12
CA PRO A 13 -16.40 8.57 -8.02
C PRO A 13 -17.24 7.32 -7.72
N VAL A 14 -16.68 6.36 -6.98
CA VAL A 14 -17.27 5.03 -6.75
C VAL A 14 -17.27 4.58 -5.29
N THR A 15 -16.76 5.39 -4.36
CA THR A 15 -16.74 5.06 -2.92
C THR A 15 -16.81 6.28 -2.01
N VAL A 16 -17.24 6.03 -0.78
CA VAL A 16 -17.09 6.95 0.34
C VAL A 16 -16.42 6.21 1.51
N GLU A 17 -15.42 6.83 2.14
CA GLU A 17 -14.72 6.29 3.30
C GLU A 17 -14.50 7.39 4.34
N ALA A 18 -14.74 7.08 5.62
CA ALA A 18 -14.33 7.89 6.74
C ALA A 18 -13.26 7.14 7.54
N SER A 19 -12.21 7.84 7.97
CA SER A 19 -11.12 7.26 8.74
C SER A 19 -10.69 8.16 9.91
N GLY A 20 -10.26 7.52 10.99
CA GLY A 20 -9.68 8.14 12.17
C GLY A 20 -8.30 7.55 12.45
N THR A 21 -7.37 8.37 12.95
CA THR A 21 -6.02 7.91 13.31
C THR A 21 -5.54 8.64 14.55
N ALA A 22 -4.95 7.87 15.47
CA ALA A 22 -4.18 8.35 16.60
C ALA A 22 -2.69 8.11 16.33
N THR A 23 -1.87 9.12 16.56
CA THR A 23 -0.41 9.07 16.37
C THR A 23 0.28 9.45 17.67
N LEU A 24 1.14 8.56 18.16
CA LEU A 24 1.97 8.77 19.33
C LEU A 24 3.44 8.85 18.90
N THR A 25 4.09 9.96 19.24
CA THR A 25 5.54 10.14 19.04
C THR A 25 6.21 10.27 20.40
N PRO A 26 6.69 9.15 20.98
CA PRO A 26 7.37 9.18 22.28
C PRO A 26 8.73 9.88 22.20
N VAL A 27 9.47 9.65 21.12
CA VAL A 27 10.79 10.24 20.83
C VAL A 27 10.91 10.55 19.34
N ALA A 28 11.83 11.43 18.95
CA ALA A 28 11.92 11.96 17.58
C ALA A 28 12.12 10.89 16.49
N PHE A 29 12.77 9.77 16.82
CA PHE A 29 13.06 8.68 15.90
C PHE A 29 12.03 7.53 15.92
N LEU A 30 10.98 7.64 16.74
CA LEU A 30 10.00 6.56 16.92
C LEU A 30 8.58 7.11 16.90
N LYS A 31 7.72 6.55 16.06
CA LYS A 31 6.32 6.94 15.92
C LYS A 31 5.44 5.70 15.84
N PHE A 32 4.35 5.70 16.61
CA PHE A 32 3.31 4.68 16.54
C PHE A 32 2.02 5.31 16.04
N GLN A 33 1.28 4.59 15.19
CA GLN A 33 -0.04 5.02 14.74
C GLN A 33 -1.02 3.86 14.81
N ALA A 34 -2.22 4.14 15.31
CA ALA A 34 -3.36 3.24 15.24
C ALA A 34 -4.52 3.96 14.57
N GLY A 35 -5.33 3.25 13.80
CA GLY A 35 -6.47 3.86 13.13
C GLY A 35 -7.52 2.85 12.70
N ALA A 36 -8.65 3.39 12.30
CA ALA A 36 -9.75 2.63 11.74
C ALA A 36 -10.41 3.42 10.61
N ALA A 37 -10.99 2.72 9.65
CA ALA A 37 -11.77 3.30 8.58
C ALA A 37 -13.03 2.47 8.31
N PHE A 38 -14.08 3.16 7.86
CA PHE A 38 -15.35 2.61 7.50
C PHE A 38 -15.80 3.23 6.18
N GLY A 39 -16.26 2.42 5.25
CA GLY A 39 -16.66 2.91 3.93
C GLY A 39 -17.64 2.00 3.23
N THR A 40 -18.16 2.49 2.11
CA THR A 40 -18.97 1.70 1.17
C THR A 40 -18.75 2.22 -0.25
N GLY A 41 -19.21 1.47 -1.24
CA GLY A 41 -18.96 1.76 -2.64
C GLY A 41 -20.14 1.44 -3.55
N TRP A 42 -20.11 2.00 -4.74
CA TRP A 42 -21.11 1.81 -5.80
C TRP A 42 -20.42 1.75 -7.16
N THR A 43 -21.12 1.29 -8.19
CA THR A 43 -20.59 1.29 -9.56
C THR A 43 -21.04 2.54 -10.31
N LEU A 44 -20.10 3.23 -10.95
CA LEU A 44 -20.38 4.31 -11.90
C LEU A 44 -19.34 4.29 -13.04
N GLY A 45 -19.54 3.41 -14.02
CA GLY A 45 -18.59 3.16 -15.12
C GLY A 45 -17.30 2.43 -14.69
N PHE A 46 -16.95 2.49 -13.41
CA PHE A 46 -15.91 1.73 -12.74
C PHE A 46 -16.51 0.99 -11.55
N ILE A 47 -15.98 -0.21 -11.25
CA ILE A 47 -16.44 -1.05 -10.14
C ILE A 47 -15.95 -0.44 -8.82
N GLY A 48 -16.86 0.08 -8.00
CA GLY A 48 -16.53 0.56 -6.66
C GLY A 48 -16.50 -0.55 -5.61
N LEU A 49 -17.50 -1.43 -5.65
CA LEU A 49 -17.66 -2.56 -4.73
C LEU A 49 -18.32 -3.74 -5.46
N ALA A 50 -17.66 -4.89 -5.43
CA ALA A 50 -18.16 -6.13 -6.04
C ALA A 50 -17.55 -7.36 -5.37
N LEU A 51 -18.20 -8.50 -5.49
CA LEU A 51 -17.68 -9.81 -5.10
C LEU A 51 -17.12 -10.54 -6.33
N ARG A 52 -16.02 -11.26 -6.14
CA ARG A 52 -15.56 -12.23 -7.14
C ARG A 52 -16.39 -13.50 -7.04
N PRO A 53 -16.65 -14.18 -8.16
CA PRO A 53 -17.34 -15.46 -8.13
C PRO A 53 -16.56 -16.50 -7.34
N THR A 54 -17.29 -17.40 -6.69
CA THR A 54 -16.77 -18.51 -5.89
C THR A 54 -16.76 -19.85 -6.64
N SER A 55 -17.13 -19.85 -7.92
CA SER A 55 -17.16 -21.04 -8.78
C SER A 55 -16.74 -20.71 -10.22
N THR A 56 -16.21 -21.72 -10.91
CA THR A 56 -15.74 -21.62 -12.30
C THR A 56 -16.86 -21.17 -13.24
N GLY A 57 -16.55 -20.20 -14.10
CA GLY A 57 -17.51 -19.60 -15.04
C GLY A 57 -18.45 -18.56 -14.42
N GLY A 58 -18.36 -18.30 -13.11
CA GLY A 58 -19.11 -17.25 -12.45
C GLY A 58 -18.73 -15.84 -12.93
N GLN A 59 -19.65 -14.90 -12.74
CA GLN A 59 -19.47 -13.49 -13.06
C GLN A 59 -19.16 -12.68 -11.81
N ILE A 60 -18.54 -11.52 -12.01
CA ILE A 60 -18.34 -10.54 -10.93
C ILE A 60 -19.72 -10.02 -10.52
N ASP A 61 -20.00 -10.06 -9.21
CA ASP A 61 -21.27 -9.61 -8.64
C ASP A 61 -21.10 -8.20 -8.08
N GLU A 62 -21.62 -7.20 -8.79
CA GLU A 62 -21.56 -5.81 -8.35
C GLU A 62 -22.60 -5.55 -7.25
N ILE A 63 -22.13 -5.08 -6.09
CA ILE A 63 -22.95 -4.92 -4.89
C ILE A 63 -22.94 -3.45 -4.43
N PRO A 64 -23.57 -2.52 -5.18
CA PRO A 64 -23.57 -1.12 -4.83
C PRO A 64 -24.26 -0.89 -3.48
N PHE A 65 -23.53 -0.27 -2.55
CA PHE A 65 -23.90 -0.10 -1.15
C PHE A 65 -24.20 -1.41 -0.41
N GLY A 66 -23.86 -2.56 -0.99
CA GLY A 66 -24.23 -3.89 -0.51
C GLY A 66 -23.45 -4.38 0.70
N GLY A 67 -22.56 -3.54 1.26
CA GLY A 67 -21.82 -3.85 2.47
C GLY A 67 -20.99 -2.68 2.99
N ALA A 68 -20.47 -2.85 4.20
CA ALA A 68 -19.52 -1.94 4.82
C ALA A 68 -18.11 -2.52 4.73
N LEU A 69 -17.20 -1.75 4.14
CA LEU A 69 -15.76 -1.94 4.31
C LEU A 69 -15.38 -1.47 5.72
N MET A 70 -14.68 -2.31 6.45
CA MET A 70 -14.04 -1.99 7.72
C MET A 70 -12.55 -2.21 7.59
N ARG A 71 -11.75 -1.26 8.08
CA ARG A 71 -10.30 -1.37 8.19
C ARG A 71 -9.88 -0.97 9.59
N ALA A 72 -8.93 -1.70 10.16
CA ALA A 72 -8.27 -1.33 11.39
C ALA A 72 -6.78 -1.58 11.23
N TRP A 73 -5.94 -0.69 11.71
CA TRP A 73 -4.49 -0.85 11.57
C TRP A 73 -3.71 -0.35 12.77
N LEU A 74 -2.53 -0.92 12.91
CA LEU A 74 -1.46 -0.49 13.79
C LEU A 74 -0.19 -0.37 12.97
N SER A 75 0.62 0.65 13.24
CA SER A 75 1.93 0.82 12.61
C SER A 75 2.96 1.39 13.55
N GLY A 76 4.22 1.00 13.33
CA GLY A 76 5.40 1.57 13.96
C GLY A 76 6.34 2.10 12.90
N THR A 77 6.93 3.26 13.15
CA THR A 77 7.95 3.88 12.31
C THR A 77 9.20 4.13 13.13
N PHE A 78 10.32 3.60 12.68
CA PHE A 78 11.66 3.95 13.14
C PHE A 78 12.32 4.82 12.06
N GLN A 79 12.93 5.92 12.46
CA GLN A 79 13.63 6.83 11.55
C GLN A 79 14.94 7.32 12.18
N PHE A 80 16.05 7.27 11.46
CA PHE A 80 17.36 7.61 11.99
C PHE A 80 18.20 8.35 10.94
N ASP A 81 19.01 9.30 11.41
CA ASP A 81 20.00 10.01 10.61
C ASP A 81 21.37 9.89 11.30
N LEU A 82 22.37 9.37 10.60
CA LEU A 82 23.73 9.21 11.12
C LEU A 82 24.35 10.55 11.57
N ALA A 83 23.96 11.68 10.97
CA ALA A 83 24.45 12.99 11.37
C ALA A 83 24.07 13.37 12.81
N ALA A 84 23.09 12.68 13.41
CA ALA A 84 22.76 12.83 14.83
C ALA A 84 23.84 12.29 15.77
N LEU A 85 24.67 11.33 15.31
CA LEU A 85 25.82 10.79 16.06
C LEU A 85 27.15 11.40 15.61
N LEU A 86 27.30 11.62 14.31
CA LEU A 86 28.51 12.18 13.71
C LEU A 86 28.14 13.47 12.96
N PRO A 87 28.11 14.62 13.64
CA PRO A 87 27.75 15.89 13.00
C PRO A 87 28.65 16.21 11.81
N GLY A 88 28.05 16.69 10.74
CA GLY A 88 28.76 17.13 9.54
C GLY A 88 27.86 17.09 8.31
N ASP A 89 28.06 18.04 7.40
CA ASP A 89 27.17 18.25 6.24
C ASP A 89 27.11 17.05 5.28
N TRP A 90 28.09 16.14 5.35
CA TRP A 90 28.18 14.94 4.50
C TRP A 90 27.84 13.64 5.25
N ASN A 91 27.50 13.69 6.53
CA ASN A 91 27.31 12.49 7.35
C ASN A 91 25.85 12.03 7.42
N HIS A 92 24.99 12.54 6.53
CA HIS A 92 23.56 12.29 6.57
C HIS A 92 23.14 11.01 5.83
N ILE A 93 23.31 9.87 6.50
CA ILE A 93 22.70 8.61 6.07
C ILE A 93 21.35 8.48 6.77
N VAL A 94 20.28 8.57 5.99
CA VAL A 94 18.89 8.55 6.47
C VAL A 94 18.32 7.16 6.27
N VAL A 95 17.82 6.57 7.35
CA VAL A 95 17.11 5.30 7.35
C VAL A 95 15.72 5.51 7.90
N GLN A 96 14.72 4.93 7.24
CA GLN A 96 13.37 4.82 7.78
C GLN A 96 12.84 3.40 7.57
N ALA A 97 12.20 2.84 8.58
CA ALA A 97 11.50 1.57 8.50
C ALA A 97 10.12 1.72 9.11
N VAL A 98 9.10 1.32 8.36
CA VAL A 98 7.70 1.31 8.80
C VAL A 98 7.19 -0.13 8.70
N ALA A 99 6.60 -0.62 9.78
CA ALA A 99 5.83 -1.85 9.78
C ALA A 99 4.37 -1.50 10.10
N LYS A 100 3.45 -1.83 9.20
CA LYS A 100 2.01 -1.65 9.38
C LYS A 100 1.31 -2.99 9.29
N PHE A 101 0.44 -3.26 10.24
CA PHE A 101 -0.47 -4.39 10.26
C PHE A 101 -1.88 -3.85 10.06
N GLU A 102 -2.58 -4.31 9.03
CA GLU A 102 -3.93 -3.88 8.70
C GLU A 102 -4.85 -5.09 8.64
N TYR A 103 -5.94 -5.06 9.40
CA TYR A 103 -7.08 -5.93 9.16
C TYR A 103 -8.06 -5.18 8.26
N ARG A 104 -8.53 -5.84 7.21
CA ARG A 104 -9.59 -5.33 6.34
C ARG A 104 -10.67 -6.38 6.18
N SER A 105 -11.93 -5.94 6.14
CA SER A 105 -13.07 -6.81 5.91
C SER A 105 -14.20 -6.09 5.22
N LEU A 106 -14.88 -6.78 4.32
CA LEU A 106 -16.15 -6.38 3.74
C LEU A 106 -17.26 -7.23 4.35
N SER A 107 -18.30 -6.60 4.90
CA SER A 107 -19.39 -7.31 5.58
C SER A 107 -20.20 -8.23 4.67
N ALA A 108 -20.18 -7.97 3.36
CA ALA A 108 -20.90 -8.74 2.34
C ALA A 108 -20.10 -9.94 1.82
N ALA A 109 -18.80 -10.02 2.12
CA ALA A 109 -17.94 -11.09 1.62
C ALA A 109 -17.83 -12.22 2.63
N ASP A 110 -18.07 -13.44 2.18
CA ASP A 110 -17.91 -14.65 2.99
C ASP A 110 -16.41 -14.95 3.24
N PRO A 111 -16.08 -15.79 4.25
CA PRO A 111 -14.71 -16.23 4.47
C PRO A 111 -14.13 -16.91 3.22
N GLY A 112 -13.01 -16.38 2.72
CA GLY A 112 -12.36 -16.91 1.51
C GLY A 112 -12.87 -16.32 0.20
N GLU A 113 -13.91 -15.50 0.25
CA GLU A 113 -14.41 -14.78 -0.92
C GLU A 113 -13.61 -13.50 -1.16
N ALA A 114 -13.19 -13.32 -2.41
CA ALA A 114 -12.45 -12.15 -2.82
C ALA A 114 -13.38 -11.02 -3.27
N TRP A 115 -12.97 -9.77 -3.10
CA TRP A 115 -13.79 -8.61 -3.42
C TRP A 115 -13.01 -7.44 -4.00
N PHE A 116 -13.74 -6.60 -4.74
CA PHE A 116 -13.25 -5.38 -5.38
C PHE A 116 -13.48 -4.16 -4.48
N TRP A 117 -12.54 -3.21 -4.55
CA TRP A 117 -12.66 -1.92 -3.89
C TRP A 117 -11.98 -0.83 -4.69
N GLN A 118 -12.67 0.29 -4.93
CA GLN A 118 -12.11 1.47 -5.64
C GLN A 118 -11.44 1.11 -6.99
N ALA A 119 -12.13 0.32 -7.81
CA ALA A 119 -11.66 -0.10 -9.14
C ALA A 119 -10.29 -0.82 -9.12
N ASP A 120 -9.98 -1.52 -8.03
CA ASP A 120 -8.77 -2.33 -7.94
C ASP A 120 -8.89 -3.68 -8.65
N ALA A 121 -7.86 -4.51 -8.52
CA ALA A 121 -7.79 -5.82 -9.16
C ALA A 121 -8.71 -6.89 -8.52
N GLY A 122 -9.50 -6.57 -7.49
CA GLY A 122 -10.37 -7.53 -6.82
C GLY A 122 -9.63 -8.64 -6.09
N LEU A 123 -8.44 -8.34 -5.56
CA LEU A 123 -7.61 -9.29 -4.81
C LEU A 123 -7.66 -9.02 -3.30
N ASN A 124 -8.79 -8.51 -2.82
CA ASN A 124 -9.00 -8.26 -1.40
C ASN A 124 -9.74 -9.41 -0.76
N PHE A 125 -9.40 -9.68 0.50
CA PHE A 125 -10.04 -10.69 1.33
C PHE A 125 -10.27 -10.12 2.72
N ASN A 126 -11.19 -10.74 3.44
CA ASN A 126 -11.35 -10.49 4.87
C ASN A 126 -10.16 -11.11 5.61
N GLY A 127 -9.26 -10.27 6.14
CA GLY A 127 -8.04 -10.77 6.77
C GLY A 127 -6.98 -9.71 7.10
N TRP A 128 -5.89 -10.18 7.69
CA TRP A 128 -4.74 -9.37 8.08
C TRP A 128 -3.72 -9.26 6.95
N ARG A 129 -3.09 -8.09 6.85
CA ARG A 129 -2.00 -7.78 5.92
C ARG A 129 -0.85 -7.12 6.65
N HIS A 130 0.36 -7.47 6.24
CA HIS A 130 1.56 -6.72 6.56
C HIS A 130 1.91 -5.79 5.40
N LEU A 131 2.15 -4.51 5.72
CA LEU A 131 2.66 -3.51 4.80
C LEU A 131 3.95 -2.94 5.41
N GLY A 132 5.08 -3.22 4.76
CA GLY A 132 6.39 -2.71 5.16
C GLY A 132 6.87 -1.63 4.21
N THR A 133 7.45 -0.55 4.74
CA THR A 133 8.11 0.50 3.94
C THR A 133 9.50 0.76 4.50
N TYR A 134 10.51 0.68 3.67
CA TYR A 134 11.91 0.86 4.05
C TYR A 134 12.55 1.90 3.15
N VAL A 135 13.22 2.90 3.71
CA VAL A 135 13.95 3.94 2.98
C VAL A 135 15.40 3.91 3.44
N LEU A 136 16.31 3.88 2.48
CA LEU A 136 17.72 4.17 2.67
C LEU A 136 18.08 5.32 1.74
N GLY A 137 18.56 6.43 2.32
CA GLY A 137 18.91 7.60 1.56
C GLY A 137 20.12 8.32 2.11
N TYR A 138 20.63 9.23 1.28
CA TYR A 138 21.75 10.08 1.58
C TYR A 138 21.36 11.53 1.34
N GLN A 139 21.47 12.36 2.37
CA GLN A 139 21.35 13.81 2.21
C GLN A 139 22.74 14.42 2.00
N MET A 140 22.80 15.39 1.10
CA MET A 140 24.07 16.03 0.72
C MET A 140 23.89 17.54 0.54
N PRO A 141 24.93 18.35 0.78
CA PRO A 141 24.83 19.81 0.72
C PRO A 141 25.01 20.31 -0.72
N ARG A 142 24.23 19.78 -1.65
CA ARG A 142 24.23 20.13 -3.08
C ARG A 142 22.81 20.37 -3.57
N LYS A 143 22.66 20.86 -4.80
CA LYS A 143 21.33 21.02 -5.44
C LYS A 143 20.56 19.71 -5.48
N LEU A 144 21.19 18.60 -5.88
CA LEU A 144 20.69 17.28 -5.54
C LEU A 144 20.95 17.09 -4.05
N ASN A 145 19.95 17.32 -3.21
CA ASN A 145 20.15 17.36 -1.75
C ASN A 145 19.70 16.06 -1.06
N PHE A 146 19.03 15.17 -1.78
CA PHE A 146 18.69 13.83 -1.32
C PHE A 146 18.71 12.85 -2.50
N ALA A 147 19.26 11.66 -2.28
CA ALA A 147 19.10 10.52 -3.16
C ALA A 147 18.96 9.24 -2.33
N GLY A 148 18.10 8.32 -2.76
CA GLY A 148 17.88 7.09 -2.02
C GLY A 148 17.02 6.08 -2.77
N VAL A 149 16.74 4.99 -2.09
CA VAL A 149 15.85 3.92 -2.54
C VAL A 149 14.84 3.64 -1.45
N MET A 150 13.59 3.50 -1.87
CA MET A 150 12.50 3.02 -1.03
C MET A 150 12.07 1.62 -1.51
N VAL A 151 11.88 0.71 -0.57
CA VAL A 151 11.33 -0.63 -0.82
C VAL A 151 10.06 -0.77 -0.01
N GLU A 152 8.96 -1.09 -0.69
CA GLU A 152 7.67 -1.39 -0.07
C GLU A 152 7.36 -2.88 -0.23
N THR A 153 6.81 -3.48 0.81
CA THR A 153 6.38 -4.88 0.81
C THR A 153 4.92 -4.98 1.24
N GLU A 154 4.17 -5.85 0.59
CA GLU A 154 2.78 -6.13 0.93
C GLU A 154 2.55 -7.65 0.88
N ALA A 155 1.99 -8.20 1.96
CA ALA A 155 1.69 -9.62 2.06
C ALA A 155 0.45 -9.86 2.93
N TRP A 156 -0.34 -10.87 2.56
CA TRP A 156 -1.39 -11.40 3.42
C TRP A 156 -0.78 -12.19 4.59
N LEU A 157 -1.48 -12.17 5.72
CA LEU A 157 -1.16 -12.91 6.94
C LEU A 157 -2.30 -13.88 7.30
N GLY A 158 -2.00 -14.85 8.16
CA GLY A 158 -2.99 -15.81 8.65
C GLY A 158 -3.58 -16.68 7.53
N ALA A 159 -4.86 -17.01 7.65
CA ALA A 159 -5.55 -17.96 6.77
C ALA A 159 -5.55 -17.57 5.29
N VAL A 160 -5.61 -16.27 4.97
CA VAL A 160 -5.61 -15.81 3.58
C VAL A 160 -4.34 -16.26 2.85
N ARG A 161 -3.19 -16.28 3.53
CA ARG A 161 -1.91 -16.71 2.95
C ARG A 161 -1.91 -18.19 2.55
N THR A 162 -2.84 -18.99 3.05
CA THR A 162 -2.87 -20.44 2.85
C THR A 162 -4.00 -20.93 1.94
N TYR A 163 -4.81 -20.03 1.37
CA TYR A 163 -5.95 -20.45 0.53
C TYR A 163 -5.50 -21.18 -0.73
N GLU A 164 -4.64 -20.58 -1.53
CA GLU A 164 -4.16 -21.14 -2.80
C GLU A 164 -2.73 -20.67 -3.06
N THR A 165 -1.75 -21.46 -2.66
CA THR A 165 -0.34 -21.02 -2.65
C THR A 165 0.32 -21.14 -4.01
N MET A 166 1.37 -20.35 -4.25
CA MET A 166 2.21 -20.48 -5.45
C MET A 166 2.81 -21.89 -5.58
N GLY A 167 3.14 -22.54 -4.44
CA GLY A 167 3.72 -23.88 -4.41
C GLY A 167 2.76 -25.02 -4.77
N THR A 168 1.45 -24.75 -4.77
CA THR A 168 0.40 -25.73 -5.08
C THR A 168 -0.28 -25.46 -6.42
N ASN A 169 0.37 -24.70 -7.32
CA ASN A 169 -0.22 -24.20 -8.57
C ASN A 169 -1.49 -23.36 -8.36
N GLY A 170 -1.65 -22.75 -7.17
CA GLY A 170 -2.74 -21.84 -6.88
C GLY A 170 -2.48 -20.43 -7.45
N TRP A 171 -3.41 -19.50 -7.19
CA TRP A 171 -3.32 -18.13 -7.72
C TRP A 171 -2.26 -17.25 -7.05
N GLY A 172 -1.62 -17.74 -5.99
CA GLY A 172 -0.54 -17.05 -5.28
C GLY A 172 -1.03 -16.21 -4.11
N SER A 173 -1.85 -16.82 -3.25
CA SER A 173 -2.34 -16.22 -1.99
C SER A 173 -1.23 -15.87 -0.99
N ASP A 174 -0.09 -16.54 -1.09
CA ASP A 174 1.13 -16.30 -0.33
C ASP A 174 2.11 -15.34 -1.02
N PHE A 175 1.73 -14.73 -2.14
CA PHE A 175 2.57 -13.80 -2.87
C PHE A 175 2.88 -12.55 -2.05
N VAL A 176 4.16 -12.16 -2.04
CA VAL A 176 4.62 -10.90 -1.46
C VAL A 176 4.84 -9.88 -2.56
N THR A 177 4.01 -8.86 -2.62
CA THR A 177 4.20 -7.72 -3.51
C THR A 177 5.39 -6.90 -3.04
N LEU A 178 6.30 -6.61 -3.97
CA LEU A 178 7.47 -5.74 -3.75
C LEU A 178 7.36 -4.52 -4.67
N THR A 179 7.54 -3.32 -4.13
CA THR A 179 7.69 -2.09 -4.91
C THR A 179 9.05 -1.48 -4.62
N ILE A 180 9.87 -1.29 -5.64
CA ILE A 180 11.20 -0.67 -5.53
C ILE A 180 11.11 0.71 -6.16
N SER A 181 11.54 1.72 -5.41
CA SER A 181 11.42 3.11 -5.82
C SER A 181 12.73 3.88 -5.63
N PRO A 182 13.56 4.09 -6.67
CA PRO A 182 14.57 5.13 -6.60
C PRO A 182 13.88 6.50 -6.46
N LEU A 183 14.42 7.32 -5.55
CA LEU A 183 13.92 8.66 -5.32
C LEU A 183 15.06 9.65 -5.10
N ALA A 184 14.83 10.90 -5.49
CA ALA A 184 15.76 11.97 -5.19
C ALA A 184 15.05 13.32 -5.17
N ASN A 185 15.72 14.32 -4.60
CA ASN A 185 15.22 15.67 -4.49
C ASN A 185 16.25 16.68 -4.97
N LEU A 186 15.79 17.61 -5.80
CA LEU A 186 16.55 18.75 -6.29
C LEU A 186 16.07 20.01 -5.57
N ALA A 187 16.89 20.58 -4.70
CA ALA A 187 16.71 21.92 -4.17
C ALA A 187 17.33 22.94 -5.14
N PHE A 188 16.49 23.71 -5.83
CA PHE A 188 16.96 24.77 -6.72
C PHE A 188 17.48 25.96 -5.92
N ASP A 189 16.77 26.29 -4.84
CA ASP A 189 17.08 27.31 -3.84
C ASP A 189 16.34 26.98 -2.51
N GLU A 190 16.37 27.89 -1.54
CA GLU A 190 15.76 27.70 -0.21
C GLU A 190 14.23 27.54 -0.23
N ARG A 191 13.58 27.97 -1.32
CA ARG A 191 12.13 28.05 -1.47
C ARG A 191 11.59 27.03 -2.47
N ASN A 192 12.39 26.63 -3.45
CA ASN A 192 11.97 25.82 -4.58
C ASN A 192 12.69 24.47 -4.61
N SER A 193 11.92 23.39 -4.67
CA SER A 193 12.46 22.03 -4.82
C SER A 193 11.60 21.15 -5.70
N LEU A 194 12.22 20.14 -6.30
CA LEU A 194 11.58 19.12 -7.11
C LEU A 194 11.99 17.73 -6.59
N THR A 195 11.01 16.99 -6.06
CA THR A 195 11.17 15.58 -5.74
C THR A 195 10.75 14.73 -6.95
N PHE A 196 11.54 13.72 -7.26
CA PHE A 196 11.22 12.73 -8.28
C PHE A 196 11.32 11.31 -7.71
N LEU A 197 10.42 10.46 -8.17
CA LEU A 197 10.34 9.06 -7.74
C LEU A 197 9.79 8.22 -8.88
N VAL A 198 10.41 7.07 -9.12
CA VAL A 198 9.94 6.05 -10.07
C VAL A 198 9.61 4.80 -9.27
N GLN A 199 8.51 4.11 -9.55
CA GLN A 199 8.13 2.88 -8.85
C GLN A 199 8.05 1.71 -9.82
N LEU A 200 8.80 0.67 -9.50
CA LEU A 200 8.70 -0.64 -10.13
C LEU A 200 8.00 -1.58 -9.16
N LYS A 201 6.80 -2.02 -9.51
CA LYS A 201 5.99 -2.91 -8.67
C LYS A 201 6.00 -4.31 -9.26
N SER A 202 6.13 -5.29 -8.39
CA SER A 202 5.93 -6.68 -8.75
C SER A 202 4.48 -7.11 -8.49
N THR A 203 3.98 -7.99 -9.34
CA THR A 203 2.64 -8.57 -9.25
C THR A 203 2.72 -10.05 -9.60
N GLN A 204 1.70 -10.82 -9.19
CA GLN A 204 1.51 -12.17 -9.71
C GLN A 204 1.41 -12.11 -11.24
N ASP A 205 2.11 -13.04 -11.89
CA ASP A 205 1.89 -13.40 -13.28
C ASP A 205 1.16 -14.75 -13.29
N TRP A 206 0.10 -14.86 -14.08
CA TRP A 206 -0.70 -16.08 -14.20
C TRP A 206 -0.55 -16.66 -15.60
N SER A 207 -0.70 -17.97 -15.72
CA SER A 207 -0.61 -18.63 -17.03
C SER A 207 -1.66 -18.08 -18.02
N ASP A 208 -1.29 -18.00 -19.30
CA ASP A 208 -2.12 -17.43 -20.37
C ASP A 208 -3.55 -18.03 -20.40
N GLY A 209 -3.66 -19.34 -20.16
CA GLY A 209 -4.94 -20.05 -20.16
C GLY A 209 -5.85 -19.71 -18.97
N THR A 210 -5.33 -19.08 -17.93
CA THR A 210 -6.07 -18.86 -16.66
C THR A 210 -6.15 -17.40 -16.23
N THR A 211 -5.31 -16.51 -16.76
CA THR A 211 -5.23 -15.09 -16.36
C THR A 211 -6.54 -14.31 -16.52
N GLN A 212 -7.42 -14.74 -17.43
CA GLN A 212 -8.73 -14.10 -17.70
C GLN A 212 -9.84 -14.62 -16.77
N SER A 213 -9.62 -15.66 -15.95
CA SER A 213 -10.69 -16.19 -15.10
C SER A 213 -11.11 -15.19 -14.03
N ASN A 214 -12.42 -15.05 -13.84
CA ASN A 214 -12.98 -14.24 -12.75
C ASN A 214 -12.89 -14.97 -11.41
N TYR A 215 -12.97 -16.30 -11.42
CA TYR A 215 -12.79 -17.13 -10.23
C TYR A 215 -11.29 -17.31 -9.97
N LEU A 216 -10.83 -16.85 -8.81
CA LEU A 216 -9.39 -16.81 -8.52
C LEU A 216 -8.77 -18.20 -8.49
N ASN A 217 -9.47 -19.23 -8.02
CA ASN A 217 -8.88 -20.56 -7.89
C ASN A 217 -8.67 -21.27 -9.23
N ASP A 218 -9.23 -20.74 -10.34
CA ASP A 218 -8.87 -21.20 -11.68
C ASP A 218 -7.49 -20.65 -12.12
N ARG A 219 -7.00 -19.57 -11.47
CA ARG A 219 -5.75 -18.91 -11.85
C ARG A 219 -4.56 -19.69 -11.33
N VAL A 220 -3.62 -19.98 -12.22
CA VAL A 220 -2.38 -20.69 -11.88
C VAL A 220 -1.22 -19.70 -11.93
N PHE A 221 -0.55 -19.51 -10.80
CA PHE A 221 0.66 -18.69 -10.72
C PHE A 221 1.76 -19.26 -11.63
N ALA A 222 2.28 -18.41 -12.51
CA ALA A 222 3.37 -18.76 -13.44
C ALA A 222 4.69 -18.08 -13.07
N GLY A 223 4.64 -16.92 -12.42
CA GLY A 223 5.84 -16.18 -12.08
C GLY A 223 5.57 -14.80 -11.49
N ARG A 224 6.65 -14.01 -11.35
CA ARG A 224 6.59 -12.63 -10.90
C ARG A 224 6.78 -11.70 -12.09
N LEU A 225 5.75 -10.91 -12.39
CA LEU A 225 5.83 -9.83 -13.36
C LEU A 225 6.27 -8.53 -12.66
N TRP A 226 7.18 -7.78 -13.29
CA TRP A 226 7.54 -6.43 -12.88
C TRP A 226 6.93 -5.42 -13.83
N LYS A 227 6.25 -4.41 -13.30
CA LYS A 227 5.66 -3.32 -14.06
C LYS A 227 6.11 -1.96 -13.54
N LEU A 228 6.18 -0.99 -14.45
CA LEU A 228 6.24 0.41 -14.09
C LEU A 228 4.88 0.80 -13.49
N ASP A 229 4.87 1.10 -12.19
CA ASP A 229 3.64 1.38 -11.45
C ASP A 229 3.33 2.86 -11.42
N ARG A 230 4.36 3.69 -11.19
CA ARG A 230 4.20 5.13 -11.04
C ARG A 230 5.48 5.88 -11.36
N ILE A 231 5.32 7.05 -11.98
CA ILE A 231 6.33 8.10 -12.03
C ILE A 231 5.71 9.31 -11.34
N LEU A 232 6.40 9.87 -10.35
CA LEU A 232 5.94 11.00 -9.57
C LEU A 232 6.96 12.14 -9.64
N PHE A 233 6.43 13.34 -9.89
CA PHE A 233 7.13 14.60 -9.75
C PHE A 233 6.35 15.46 -8.77
N SER A 234 7.02 15.98 -7.74
CA SER A 234 6.43 16.91 -6.79
C SER A 234 7.26 18.17 -6.73
N TYR A 235 6.69 19.27 -7.17
CA TYR A 235 7.29 20.58 -7.03
C TYR A 235 6.78 21.24 -5.76
N SER A 236 7.68 21.69 -4.91
CA SER A 236 7.35 22.42 -3.68
C SER A 236 7.90 23.84 -3.76
N ARG A 237 7.03 24.81 -3.46
CA ARG A 237 7.37 26.22 -3.31
C ARG A 237 6.91 26.72 -1.95
N LYS A 238 7.84 27.21 -1.14
CA LYS A 238 7.51 27.93 0.09
C LYS A 238 6.98 29.32 -0.27
N LEU A 239 5.75 29.61 0.13
CA LEU A 239 5.17 30.95 0.09
C LEU A 239 5.50 31.62 1.43
N ASN A 240 5.94 32.88 1.37
CA ASN A 240 6.33 33.67 2.54
C ASN A 240 5.21 33.71 3.60
#